data_AF-A0A3D1KFD8-F1
#
_entry.id   AF-A0A3D1KFD8-F1
#
_cell.length_a   1.000
_cell.length_b   1.000
_cell.length_c   1.000
_cell.angle_alpha   90.00
_cell.angle_beta   90.00
_cell.angle_gamma   90.00
#
_symmetry.space_group_name_H-M   'P 1'
#
loop_
_entity.id
_entity.type
_entity.pdbx_description
1 polymer ?
#
loop_
_entity_poly.entity_id
_entity_poly.type
_entity_poly.pdbx_seq_one_letter_code
_entity_poly.pdbx_strand_id
1 'polypeptide(L)'
;VAGKSQDVNLQMERKVMQLDKVEMKNIPQGTEQVSIVISSLHSGIKIDGSYSDNKDYSYELQLVKQEDNTTWSATPSAFLLPSDETTVSVKMKIGETEKTFAYTGSDKFVANSHFTITATYQAQKLEMKFTGAVWGEDKQIDFSLVDDNPNPGTSTGAQIFKVGDFYKGCYVFEVDENERIAKVLSSIEKVPAPSDPKKTIALSTNAEITEIINGYLSLWTVEGIAVQWRVMNVDEAQILYDNYTAINTALSNQCATALSTETYYVNDNQEYKKCELKAKTFKPVANPKNETILRPIAEILF
;
A
#
# COMPACT_ATOMS: atom_id res chain seq x y z
N VAL A 1 -0.66 -52.89 29.83
CA VAL A 1 0.12 -51.98 28.96
C VAL A 1 -0.43 -50.58 29.19
N ALA A 2 0.32 -49.72 29.88
CA ALA A 2 -0.12 -48.36 30.16
C ALA A 2 -0.02 -47.54 28.86
N GLY A 3 -1.14 -46.98 28.40
CA GLY A 3 -1.19 -46.14 27.20
C GLY A 3 -0.37 -44.88 27.41
N LYS A 4 0.56 -44.59 26.49
CA LYS A 4 1.25 -43.30 26.47
C LYS A 4 0.25 -42.25 25.96
N SER A 5 -0.06 -41.25 26.80
CA SER A 5 -0.71 -40.03 26.33
C SER A 5 0.33 -39.19 25.60
N GLN A 6 0.03 -38.77 24.38
CA GLN A 6 0.81 -37.80 23.63
C GLN A 6 -0.07 -36.59 23.39
N ASP A 7 0.39 -35.43 23.85
CA ASP A 7 -0.27 -34.16 23.58
C ASP A 7 0.07 -33.75 22.15
N VAL A 8 -0.97 -33.58 21.32
CA VAL A 8 -0.85 -33.08 19.95
C VAL A 8 -1.28 -31.62 19.96
N ASN A 9 -0.35 -30.74 19.62
CA ASN A 9 -0.61 -29.30 19.48
C ASN A 9 -0.73 -28.97 17.99
N LEU A 10 -1.93 -28.57 17.56
CA LEU A 10 -2.22 -28.23 16.17
C LEU A 10 -2.18 -26.71 16.01
N GLN A 11 -1.21 -26.21 15.25
CA GLN A 11 -1.20 -24.82 14.81
C GLN A 11 -2.04 -24.71 13.54
N MET A 12 -3.08 -23.87 13.60
CA MET A 12 -4.03 -23.69 12.51
C MET A 12 -3.79 -22.34 11.84
N GLU A 13 -3.75 -22.34 10.51
CA GLU A 13 -3.65 -21.13 9.69
C GLU A 13 -4.91 -20.97 8.84
N ARG A 14 -5.41 -19.74 8.70
CA ARG A 14 -6.50 -19.45 7.78
C ARG A 14 -5.95 -19.33 6.36
N LYS A 15 -6.43 -20.19 5.46
CA LYS A 15 -6.08 -20.17 4.03
C LYS A 15 -7.07 -19.35 3.17
N VAL A 16 -7.96 -18.60 3.81
CA VAL A 16 -8.99 -17.78 3.14
C VAL A 16 -8.76 -16.30 3.43
N MET A 17 -9.39 -15.45 2.63
CA MET A 17 -9.65 -14.05 2.93
C MET A 17 -11.15 -13.79 3.09
N GLN A 18 -11.57 -12.78 3.85
CA GLN A 18 -12.97 -12.43 4.05
C GLN A 18 -13.32 -11.06 3.44
N LEU A 19 -14.38 -10.99 2.62
CA LEU A 19 -14.99 -9.73 2.21
C LEU A 19 -16.10 -9.34 3.20
N ASP A 20 -15.86 -8.31 3.99
CA ASP A 20 -16.77 -7.85 5.05
C ASP A 20 -17.88 -6.98 4.49
N LYS A 21 -17.48 -5.98 3.71
CA LYS A 21 -18.37 -4.92 3.24
C LYS A 21 -17.92 -4.36 1.90
N VAL A 22 -18.90 -3.99 1.08
CA VAL A 22 -18.72 -3.16 -0.10
C VAL A 22 -19.65 -1.96 0.02
N GLU A 23 -19.13 -0.75 -0.21
CA GLU A 23 -19.92 0.49 -0.22
C GLU A 23 -19.45 1.38 -1.35
N MET A 24 -20.37 1.86 -2.18
CA MET A 24 -20.08 2.75 -3.29
C MET A 24 -20.93 4.02 -3.14
N LYS A 25 -20.30 5.19 -3.22
CA LYS A 25 -20.90 6.51 -3.00
C LYS A 25 -20.94 7.33 -4.27
N ASN A 26 -21.82 8.34 -4.28
CA ASN A 26 -22.01 9.28 -5.39
C ASN A 26 -22.38 8.61 -6.72
N ILE A 27 -23.00 7.43 -6.66
CA ILE A 27 -23.46 6.70 -7.85
C ILE A 27 -24.52 7.55 -8.57
N PRO A 28 -24.41 7.74 -9.90
CA PRO A 28 -25.34 8.57 -10.66
C PRO A 28 -26.79 8.19 -10.46
N GLN A 29 -27.65 9.21 -10.35
CA GLN A 29 -29.10 9.00 -10.39
C GLN A 29 -29.49 8.36 -11.74
N GLY A 30 -30.41 7.39 -11.70
CA GLY A 30 -30.77 6.57 -12.86
C GLY A 30 -29.98 5.26 -13.00
N THR A 31 -29.01 5.00 -12.13
CA THR A 31 -28.38 3.68 -12.03
C THR A 31 -29.40 2.66 -11.51
N GLU A 32 -29.55 1.56 -12.24
CA GLU A 32 -30.51 0.48 -11.97
C GLU A 32 -29.87 -0.69 -11.22
N GLN A 33 -28.59 -0.97 -11.50
CA GLN A 33 -27.86 -2.10 -10.95
C GLN A 33 -26.40 -1.74 -10.77
N VAL A 34 -25.81 -2.23 -9.68
CA VAL A 34 -24.38 -2.13 -9.39
C VAL A 34 -23.90 -3.48 -8.88
N SER A 35 -22.86 -4.03 -9.49
CA SER A 35 -22.22 -5.27 -9.02
C SER A 35 -20.71 -5.15 -8.99
N ILE A 36 -20.10 -5.98 -8.15
CA ILE A 36 -18.64 -6.13 -8.06
C ILE A 36 -18.28 -7.59 -8.35
N VAL A 37 -17.24 -7.77 -9.14
CA VAL A 37 -16.70 -9.08 -9.53
C VAL A 37 -15.25 -9.14 -9.10
N ILE A 38 -14.86 -10.18 -8.39
CA ILE A 38 -13.48 -10.43 -7.94
C ILE A 38 -13.00 -11.72 -8.61
N SER A 39 -11.97 -11.63 -9.45
CA SER A 39 -11.42 -12.72 -10.27
C SER A 39 -10.01 -12.34 -10.69
N SER A 40 -9.01 -13.17 -10.87
CA SER A 40 -8.98 -14.62 -10.84
C SER A 40 -8.69 -15.10 -9.42
N LEU A 41 -9.44 -16.08 -8.91
CA LEU A 41 -9.27 -16.64 -7.56
C LEU A 41 -9.03 -18.14 -7.66
N HIS A 42 -8.32 -18.71 -6.68
CA HIS A 42 -8.24 -20.16 -6.58
C HIS A 42 -9.64 -20.78 -6.40
N SER A 43 -9.86 -21.93 -7.05
CA SER A 43 -11.15 -22.64 -7.01
C SER A 43 -11.26 -23.64 -5.85
N GLY A 44 -10.15 -24.01 -5.22
CA GLY A 44 -10.15 -24.91 -4.06
C GLY A 44 -8.86 -24.91 -3.23
N ILE A 45 -8.92 -25.58 -2.08
CA ILE A 45 -7.79 -25.87 -1.18
C ILE A 45 -7.62 -27.39 -1.07
N LYS A 46 -6.39 -27.88 -1.19
CA LYS A 46 -6.00 -29.28 -0.99
C LYS A 46 -5.85 -29.57 0.52
N ILE A 47 -5.94 -30.84 0.92
CA ILE A 47 -5.84 -31.24 2.35
C ILE A 47 -4.49 -30.84 2.99
N ASP A 48 -3.44 -30.76 2.18
CA ASP A 48 -2.12 -30.28 2.61
C ASP A 48 -2.05 -28.76 2.84
N GLY A 49 -3.15 -28.03 2.61
CA GLY A 49 -3.27 -26.59 2.79
C GLY A 49 -2.79 -25.76 1.60
N SER A 50 -2.34 -26.38 0.51
CA SER A 50 -2.00 -25.69 -0.74
C SER A 50 -3.24 -25.41 -1.59
N TYR A 51 -3.17 -24.40 -2.46
CA TYR A 51 -4.27 -24.04 -3.34
C TYR A 51 -4.32 -24.91 -4.60
N SER A 52 -5.49 -24.96 -5.23
CA SER A 52 -5.65 -25.55 -6.56
C SER A 52 -4.85 -24.79 -7.61
N ASP A 53 -4.25 -25.48 -8.57
CA ASP A 53 -3.47 -24.84 -9.65
C ASP A 53 -4.37 -24.01 -10.60
N ASN A 54 -5.68 -24.26 -10.60
CA ASN A 54 -6.67 -23.49 -11.36
C ASN A 54 -7.09 -22.20 -10.61
N LYS A 55 -7.09 -21.07 -11.33
CA LYS A 55 -7.42 -19.72 -10.87
C LYS A 55 -8.65 -19.11 -11.58
N ASP A 56 -9.52 -19.92 -12.17
CA ASP A 56 -10.68 -19.46 -12.96
C ASP A 56 -11.90 -19.02 -12.13
N TYR A 57 -11.84 -19.07 -10.80
CA TYR A 57 -12.98 -18.73 -9.98
C TYR A 57 -13.19 -17.20 -9.94
N SER A 58 -14.44 -16.79 -10.14
CA SER A 58 -14.90 -15.41 -10.01
C SER A 58 -16.02 -15.31 -8.99
N TYR A 59 -15.92 -14.35 -8.07
CA TYR A 59 -16.98 -14.05 -7.12
C TYR A 59 -17.71 -12.77 -7.52
N GLU A 60 -19.01 -12.86 -7.78
CA GLU A 60 -19.86 -11.70 -8.08
C GLU A 60 -20.78 -11.37 -6.90
N LEU A 61 -20.86 -10.08 -6.56
CA LEU A 61 -21.71 -9.54 -5.52
C LEU A 61 -22.54 -8.37 -6.06
N GLN A 62 -23.86 -8.50 -5.97
CA GLN A 62 -24.81 -7.43 -6.28
C GLN A 62 -24.93 -6.49 -5.07
N LEU A 63 -24.89 -5.19 -5.32
CA LEU A 63 -25.08 -4.18 -4.28
C LEU A 63 -26.54 -3.74 -4.21
N VAL A 64 -26.95 -3.27 -3.04
CA VAL A 64 -28.30 -2.76 -2.79
C VAL A 64 -28.27 -1.25 -2.71
N LYS A 65 -29.17 -0.58 -3.43
CA LYS A 65 -29.35 0.87 -3.36
C LYS A 65 -29.83 1.30 -1.98
N GLN A 66 -29.19 2.31 -1.40
CA GLN A 66 -29.53 2.85 -0.09
C GLN A 66 -30.55 4.00 -0.21
N GLU A 67 -31.08 4.44 0.94
CA GLU A 67 -32.16 5.44 1.02
C GLU A 67 -31.80 6.80 0.39
N ASP A 68 -30.53 7.19 0.41
CA ASP A 68 -30.02 8.43 -0.18
C ASP A 68 -30.01 8.42 -1.72
N ASN A 69 -30.38 7.30 -2.35
CA ASN A 69 -30.39 7.06 -3.79
C ASN A 69 -29.05 7.22 -4.52
N THR A 70 -27.95 7.44 -3.81
CA THR A 70 -26.61 7.71 -4.36
C THR A 70 -25.54 6.79 -3.77
N THR A 71 -25.88 6.04 -2.73
CA THR A 71 -25.04 5.02 -2.12
C THR A 71 -25.58 3.62 -2.44
N TRP A 72 -24.67 2.68 -2.74
CA TRP A 72 -24.95 1.27 -2.95
C TRP A 72 -24.04 0.44 -2.05
N SER A 73 -24.57 -0.52 -1.31
CA SER A 73 -23.75 -1.31 -0.39
C SER A 73 -24.23 -2.74 -0.22
N ALA A 74 -23.32 -3.58 0.29
CA ALA A 74 -23.58 -4.96 0.68
C ALA A 74 -22.60 -5.40 1.77
N THR A 75 -23.02 -6.32 2.64
CA THR A 75 -22.20 -6.91 3.73
C THR A 75 -22.22 -8.43 3.63
N PRO A 76 -21.52 -9.02 2.65
CA PRO A 76 -21.70 -10.43 2.31
C PRO A 76 -21.09 -11.41 3.32
N SER A 77 -20.10 -10.99 4.13
CA SER A 77 -19.31 -11.89 4.99
C SER A 77 -18.80 -13.13 4.23
N ALA A 78 -18.29 -12.91 3.00
CA ALA A 78 -17.92 -13.98 2.09
C ALA A 78 -16.45 -14.37 2.26
N PHE A 79 -16.17 -15.68 2.34
CA PHE A 79 -14.80 -16.19 2.35
C PHE A 79 -14.36 -16.55 0.93
N LEU A 80 -13.23 -16.00 0.51
CA LEU A 80 -12.65 -16.16 -0.81
C LEU A 80 -11.25 -16.76 -0.69
N LEU A 81 -10.78 -17.41 -1.75
CA LEU A 81 -9.41 -17.91 -1.82
C LEU A 81 -8.53 -16.87 -2.50
N PRO A 82 -7.32 -16.59 -1.98
CA PRO A 82 -6.42 -15.60 -2.56
C PRO A 82 -5.95 -16.01 -3.95
N SER A 83 -5.27 -15.10 -4.65
CA SER A 83 -4.53 -15.37 -5.87
C SER A 83 -3.43 -14.31 -6.00
N ASP A 84 -2.30 -14.70 -6.58
CA ASP A 84 -1.15 -13.81 -6.78
C ASP A 84 -1.49 -12.60 -7.67
N GLU A 85 -2.51 -12.75 -8.53
CA GLU A 85 -3.04 -11.69 -9.37
C GLU A 85 -4.57 -11.76 -9.34
N THR A 86 -5.21 -10.67 -8.88
CA THR A 86 -6.66 -10.57 -8.77
C THR A 86 -7.14 -9.24 -9.39
N THR A 87 -8.10 -9.35 -10.28
CA THR A 87 -8.91 -8.28 -10.84
C THR A 87 -10.19 -8.06 -10.03
N VAL A 88 -10.45 -6.81 -9.67
CA VAL A 88 -11.75 -6.37 -9.18
C VAL A 88 -12.42 -5.50 -10.22
N SER A 89 -13.59 -5.92 -10.68
CA SER A 89 -14.41 -5.19 -11.64
C SER A 89 -15.68 -4.69 -11.00
N VAL A 90 -16.06 -3.45 -11.27
CA VAL A 90 -17.34 -2.85 -10.89
C VAL A 90 -18.16 -2.65 -12.15
N LYS A 91 -19.37 -3.21 -12.17
CA LYS A 91 -20.33 -3.06 -13.26
C LYS A 91 -21.48 -2.18 -12.80
N MET A 92 -21.83 -1.18 -13.61
CA MET A 92 -22.95 -0.29 -13.35
C MET A 92 -23.85 -0.21 -14.58
N LYS A 93 -25.16 -0.43 -14.38
CA LYS A 93 -26.17 -0.27 -15.42
C LYS A 93 -26.91 1.05 -15.23
N ILE A 94 -26.82 1.94 -16.21
CA ILE A 94 -27.47 3.26 -16.22
C ILE A 94 -28.35 3.31 -17.47
N GLY A 95 -29.65 3.05 -17.31
CA GLY A 95 -30.56 2.85 -18.44
C GLY A 95 -30.10 1.71 -19.35
N GLU A 96 -29.87 2.01 -20.63
CA GLU A 96 -29.37 1.03 -21.62
C GLU A 96 -27.83 0.91 -21.66
N THR A 97 -27.11 1.75 -20.91
CA THR A 97 -25.64 1.74 -20.90
C THR A 97 -25.11 0.93 -19.73
N GLU A 98 -24.17 0.03 -20.00
CA GLU A 98 -23.35 -0.64 -18.98
C GLU A 98 -21.96 -0.01 -18.95
N LYS A 99 -21.51 0.39 -17.76
CA LYS A 99 -20.15 0.85 -17.50
C LYS A 99 -19.41 -0.19 -16.67
N THR A 100 -18.19 -0.53 -17.07
CA THR A 100 -17.31 -1.44 -16.33
C THR A 100 -16.02 -0.72 -15.97
N PHE A 101 -15.62 -0.83 -14.71
CA PHE A 101 -14.35 -0.33 -14.18
C PHE A 101 -13.59 -1.52 -13.64
N ALA A 102 -12.33 -1.72 -14.02
CA ALA A 102 -11.54 -2.86 -13.56
C ALA A 102 -10.20 -2.41 -12.97
N TYR A 103 -9.76 -3.14 -11.96
CA TYR A 103 -8.45 -3.01 -11.34
C TYR A 103 -7.82 -4.38 -11.21
N THR A 104 -6.65 -4.60 -11.79
CA THR A 104 -5.84 -5.78 -11.51
C THR A 104 -4.67 -5.39 -10.64
N GLY A 105 -4.44 -6.13 -9.57
CA GLY A 105 -3.27 -5.93 -8.71
C GLY A 105 -2.70 -7.24 -8.21
N SER A 106 -1.38 -7.28 -8.10
CA SER A 106 -0.66 -8.26 -7.30
C SER A 106 -0.64 -7.84 -5.82
N ASP A 107 -0.49 -8.80 -4.91
CA ASP A 107 -0.21 -8.60 -3.47
C ASP A 107 -1.31 -8.01 -2.56
N LYS A 108 -2.52 -7.75 -3.07
CA LYS A 108 -3.62 -7.17 -2.26
C LYS A 108 -4.57 -8.20 -1.64
N PHE A 109 -4.62 -9.42 -2.19
CA PHE A 109 -5.56 -10.47 -1.79
C PHE A 109 -4.79 -11.64 -1.22
N VAL A 110 -4.37 -11.53 0.04
CA VAL A 110 -3.56 -12.54 0.73
C VAL A 110 -4.39 -13.34 1.73
N ALA A 111 -3.99 -14.59 1.96
CA ALA A 111 -4.61 -15.44 2.97
C ALA A 111 -4.57 -14.81 4.38
N ASN A 112 -5.45 -15.27 5.26
CA ASN A 112 -5.56 -14.81 6.64
C ASN A 112 -5.84 -13.30 6.77
N SER A 113 -6.58 -12.74 5.82
CA SER A 113 -7.00 -11.34 5.85
C SER A 113 -8.52 -11.18 5.77
N HIS A 114 -9.03 -10.02 6.18
CA HIS A 114 -10.39 -9.59 5.90
C HIS A 114 -10.36 -8.17 5.34
N PHE A 115 -11.31 -7.81 4.48
CA PHE A 115 -11.29 -6.54 3.78
C PHE A 115 -12.67 -5.97 3.49
N THR A 116 -12.71 -4.65 3.39
CA THR A 116 -13.83 -3.80 3.00
C THR A 116 -13.44 -3.01 1.76
N ILE A 117 -14.37 -2.89 0.82
CA ILE A 117 -14.22 -2.11 -0.40
C ILE A 117 -15.11 -0.88 -0.29
N THR A 118 -14.52 0.31 -0.38
CA THR A 118 -15.26 1.57 -0.47
C THR A 118 -14.95 2.24 -1.80
N ALA A 119 -15.95 2.61 -2.60
CA ALA A 119 -15.74 3.33 -3.84
C ALA A 119 -16.49 4.67 -3.87
N THR A 120 -15.98 5.66 -4.58
CA THR A 120 -16.66 6.94 -4.80
C THR A 120 -16.64 7.27 -6.29
N TYR A 121 -17.81 7.46 -6.87
CA TYR A 121 -17.93 7.87 -8.28
C TYR A 121 -17.75 9.38 -8.43
N GLN A 122 -16.84 9.79 -9.30
CA GLN A 122 -16.56 11.20 -9.61
C GLN A 122 -16.42 11.41 -11.12
N ALA A 123 -17.39 12.07 -11.75
CA ALA A 123 -17.27 12.56 -13.14
C ALA A 123 -16.68 11.54 -14.14
N GLN A 124 -17.17 10.29 -14.13
CA GLN A 124 -16.71 9.14 -14.95
C GLN A 124 -15.45 8.43 -14.46
N LYS A 125 -15.01 8.67 -13.23
CA LYS A 125 -13.97 7.90 -12.54
C LYS A 125 -14.58 7.22 -11.32
N LEU A 126 -13.99 6.10 -10.91
CA LEU A 126 -14.36 5.41 -9.68
C LEU A 126 -13.12 5.31 -8.80
N GLU A 127 -13.08 6.11 -7.74
CA GLU A 127 -12.02 6.01 -6.73
C GLU A 127 -12.34 4.83 -5.82
N MET A 128 -11.45 3.84 -5.72
CA MET A 128 -11.69 2.60 -4.98
C MET A 128 -10.66 2.40 -3.88
N LYS A 129 -11.15 2.25 -2.66
CA LYS A 129 -10.34 2.01 -1.47
C LYS A 129 -10.61 0.62 -0.92
N PHE A 130 -9.54 -0.10 -0.60
CA PHE A 130 -9.57 -1.43 0.00
C PHE A 130 -8.97 -1.31 1.39
N THR A 131 -9.81 -1.45 2.41
CA THR A 131 -9.34 -1.47 3.80
C THR A 131 -9.37 -2.91 4.27
N GLY A 132 -8.23 -3.52 4.56
CA GLY A 132 -8.21 -4.92 4.96
C GLY A 132 -7.10 -5.24 5.95
N ALA A 133 -7.42 -6.05 6.95
CA ALA A 133 -6.57 -6.38 8.06
C ALA A 133 -6.11 -7.84 7.93
N VAL A 134 -4.91 -8.17 8.42
CA VAL A 134 -4.65 -9.57 8.80
C VAL A 134 -5.53 -9.83 10.01
N TRP A 135 -6.15 -11.00 10.14
CA TRP A 135 -6.92 -11.30 11.35
C TRP A 135 -6.05 -11.12 12.60
N GLY A 136 -6.24 -10.00 13.31
CA GLY A 136 -5.41 -9.57 14.44
C GLY A 136 -4.91 -8.12 14.37
N GLU A 137 -4.72 -7.51 13.19
CA GLU A 137 -4.20 -6.12 13.01
C GLU A 137 -4.62 -5.46 11.67
N ASP A 138 -4.98 -4.17 11.70
CA ASP A 138 -5.50 -3.38 10.58
C ASP A 138 -4.44 -3.01 9.51
N LYS A 139 -4.78 -3.12 8.21
CA LYS A 139 -4.01 -2.59 7.07
C LYS A 139 -4.94 -1.81 6.11
N GLN A 140 -4.42 -0.76 5.47
CA GLN A 140 -5.18 0.13 4.58
C GLN A 140 -4.47 0.23 3.22
N ILE A 141 -5.23 0.12 2.12
CA ILE A 141 -4.72 0.25 0.75
C ILE A 141 -5.68 1.12 -0.08
N ASP A 142 -5.20 2.25 -0.62
CA ASP A 142 -5.99 3.22 -1.39
C ASP A 142 -5.62 3.19 -2.89
N PHE A 143 -6.57 3.33 -3.82
CA PHE A 143 -6.32 3.52 -5.26
C PHE A 143 -7.48 4.18 -6.03
N SER A 144 -7.27 4.53 -7.32
CA SER A 144 -8.28 5.18 -8.18
C SER A 144 -8.33 4.55 -9.58
N LEU A 145 -9.54 4.40 -10.15
CA LEU A 145 -9.76 3.82 -11.49
C LEU A 145 -10.34 4.84 -12.46
N VAL A 146 -9.97 4.70 -13.74
CA VAL A 146 -10.43 5.53 -14.87
C VAL A 146 -11.17 4.63 -15.87
N ASP A 147 -12.19 5.17 -16.55
CA ASP A 147 -13.01 4.48 -17.55
C ASP A 147 -12.15 3.97 -18.74
N ASP A 148 -12.30 2.70 -19.11
CA ASP A 148 -11.56 2.04 -20.20
C ASP A 148 -12.08 2.43 -21.60
N ASN A 149 -13.15 3.23 -21.71
CA ASN A 149 -13.69 3.66 -23.01
C ASN A 149 -13.97 5.18 -23.07
N PRO A 150 -12.95 6.02 -23.30
CA PRO A 150 -13.15 7.45 -23.39
C PRO A 150 -13.79 7.81 -24.74
N ASN A 151 -14.96 8.43 -24.69
CA ASN A 151 -15.44 9.25 -25.80
C ASN A 151 -14.34 10.29 -26.14
N PRO A 152 -13.98 10.49 -27.41
CA PRO A 152 -12.86 11.36 -27.79
C PRO A 152 -13.26 12.83 -27.58
N GLY A 153 -12.95 13.37 -26.41
CA GLY A 153 -13.28 14.74 -26.08
C GLY A 153 -12.49 15.23 -24.87
N THR A 154 -11.32 15.84 -25.13
CA THR A 154 -10.51 16.64 -24.20
C THR A 154 -10.05 15.94 -22.93
N SER A 155 -9.02 15.11 -23.08
CA SER A 155 -8.20 14.57 -22.00
C SER A 155 -7.43 15.69 -21.30
N THR A 156 -7.74 15.99 -20.03
CA THR A 156 -6.76 16.56 -19.11
C THR A 156 -5.79 15.42 -18.74
N GLY A 157 -4.52 15.59 -19.09
CA GLY A 157 -3.51 14.52 -19.16
C GLY A 157 -3.37 13.70 -17.89
N ALA A 158 -3.16 12.39 -18.07
CA ALA A 158 -2.71 11.50 -17.00
C ALA A 158 -1.42 12.07 -16.39
N GLN A 159 -1.32 12.09 -15.07
CA GLN A 159 -0.13 12.57 -14.38
C GLN A 159 0.96 11.51 -14.53
N ILE A 160 1.89 11.73 -15.45
CA ILE A 160 3.06 10.87 -15.65
C ILE A 160 4.18 11.45 -14.78
N PHE A 161 4.70 10.66 -13.84
CA PHE A 161 5.87 11.05 -13.06
C PHE A 161 7.16 10.72 -13.79
N LYS A 162 8.18 11.55 -13.58
CA LYS A 162 9.56 11.28 -13.98
C LYS A 162 10.48 11.40 -12.78
N VAL A 163 11.55 10.62 -12.78
CA VAL A 163 12.63 10.80 -11.81
C VAL A 163 13.14 12.24 -11.89
N GLY A 164 13.23 12.90 -10.74
CA GLY A 164 13.56 14.32 -10.65
C GLY A 164 12.36 15.25 -10.45
N ASP A 165 11.14 14.78 -10.68
CA ASP A 165 9.93 15.56 -10.44
C ASP A 165 9.65 15.75 -8.95
N PHE A 166 8.76 16.70 -8.66
CA PHE A 166 8.24 16.92 -7.31
C PHE A 166 6.73 16.68 -7.28
N TYR A 167 6.30 15.78 -6.40
CA TYR A 167 4.89 15.51 -6.13
C TYR A 167 4.54 15.90 -4.71
N LYS A 168 3.65 16.90 -4.56
CA LYS A 168 3.25 17.45 -3.25
C LYS A 168 4.47 17.82 -2.38
N GLY A 169 5.50 18.38 -3.02
CA GLY A 169 6.76 18.77 -2.38
C GLY A 169 7.75 17.63 -2.13
N CYS A 170 7.36 16.37 -2.36
CA CYS A 170 8.24 15.20 -2.22
C CYS A 170 8.97 14.92 -3.54
N TYR A 171 10.23 14.49 -3.44
CA TYR A 171 11.08 14.26 -4.60
C TYR A 171 10.88 12.86 -5.17
N VAL A 172 10.55 12.74 -6.46
CA VAL A 172 10.43 11.46 -7.15
C VAL A 172 11.83 10.94 -7.49
N PHE A 173 12.26 9.87 -6.83
CA PHE A 173 13.61 9.32 -7.02
C PHE A 173 13.64 8.03 -7.84
N GLU A 174 12.49 7.37 -8.01
CA GLU A 174 12.34 6.15 -8.79
C GLU A 174 10.94 6.10 -9.39
N VAL A 175 10.82 5.60 -10.63
CA VAL A 175 9.55 5.41 -11.32
C VAL A 175 9.59 4.05 -12.01
N ASP A 176 8.61 3.20 -11.72
CA ASP A 176 8.25 2.03 -12.51
C ASP A 176 7.04 2.37 -13.38
N GLU A 177 7.28 2.52 -14.69
CA GLU A 177 6.22 2.84 -15.65
C GLU A 177 5.31 1.64 -15.93
N ASN A 178 5.79 0.41 -15.75
CA ASN A 178 5.00 -0.80 -15.99
C ASN A 178 4.00 -1.02 -14.85
N GLU A 179 4.47 -0.87 -13.61
CA GLU A 179 3.64 -1.00 -12.41
C GLU A 179 2.91 0.32 -12.06
N ARG A 180 3.25 1.40 -12.78
CA ARG A 180 2.75 2.76 -12.55
C ARG A 180 2.94 3.22 -11.10
N ILE A 181 4.14 2.97 -10.57
CA ILE A 181 4.56 3.33 -9.22
C ILE A 181 5.66 4.38 -9.29
N ALA A 182 5.49 5.49 -8.59
CA ALA A 182 6.53 6.47 -8.36
C ALA A 182 6.92 6.45 -6.88
N LYS A 183 8.19 6.25 -6.58
CA LYS A 183 8.69 6.33 -5.21
C LYS A 183 9.13 7.76 -4.92
N VAL A 184 8.59 8.29 -3.83
CA VAL A 184 8.84 9.67 -3.40
C VAL A 184 9.58 9.71 -2.08
N LEU A 185 10.56 10.59 -2.01
CA LEU A 185 11.32 10.92 -0.82
C LEU A 185 10.70 12.12 -0.12
N SER A 186 10.47 12.01 1.19
CA SER A 186 9.97 13.11 2.00
C SER A 186 10.84 14.37 1.87
N SER A 187 10.18 15.52 1.80
CA SER A 187 10.81 16.84 1.74
C SER A 187 11.47 17.26 3.05
N ILE A 188 11.02 16.67 4.17
CA ILE A 188 11.56 16.89 5.50
C ILE A 188 12.26 15.62 6.01
N GLU A 189 13.21 15.82 6.92
CA GLU A 189 13.88 14.76 7.66
C GLU A 189 13.75 15.04 9.16
N LYS A 190 13.76 13.99 9.98
CA LYS A 190 13.75 14.10 11.44
C LYS A 190 14.84 13.25 12.03
N VAL A 191 15.42 13.69 13.14
CA VAL A 191 16.22 12.82 14.01
C VAL A 191 15.27 12.28 15.08
N PRO A 192 14.95 10.97 15.10
CA PRO A 192 14.13 10.39 16.14
C PRO A 192 14.84 10.52 17.48
N ALA A 193 14.21 11.21 18.43
CA ALA A 193 14.72 11.35 19.79
C ALA A 193 13.90 10.48 20.75
N PRO A 194 14.53 9.84 21.74
CA PRO A 194 13.78 9.20 22.81
C PRO A 194 12.97 10.25 23.58
N SER A 195 11.80 9.85 24.06
CA SER A 195 10.89 10.70 24.85
C SER A 195 11.47 11.14 26.20
N ASP A 196 12.54 10.49 26.67
CA ASP A 196 13.32 10.89 27.85
C ASP A 196 14.69 11.45 27.44
N PRO A 197 14.94 12.77 27.59
CA PRO A 197 16.21 13.40 27.23
C PRO A 197 17.40 12.96 28.11
N LYS A 198 17.18 12.26 29.23
CA LYS A 198 18.24 11.65 30.05
C LYS A 198 18.65 10.26 29.58
N LYS A 199 17.88 9.65 28.68
CA LYS A 199 18.30 8.45 27.94
C LYS A 199 19.23 8.86 26.81
N THR A 200 20.50 9.15 27.11
CA THR A 200 21.60 8.95 26.14
C THR A 200 21.83 7.44 25.97
N ILE A 201 20.81 6.73 25.52
CA ILE A 201 20.92 5.29 25.26
C ILE A 201 21.36 5.20 23.81
N ALA A 202 22.58 4.72 23.58
CA ALA A 202 22.88 4.07 22.31
C ALA A 202 21.79 3.03 22.10
N LEU A 203 20.87 3.27 21.16
CA LEU A 203 19.77 2.36 20.84
C LEU A 203 20.33 0.93 20.68
N SER A 204 20.15 0.10 21.71
CA SER A 204 20.95 -1.12 21.89
C SER A 204 20.23 -2.38 21.42
N THR A 205 18.93 -2.29 21.11
CA THR A 205 18.14 -3.42 20.60
C THR A 205 17.28 -3.00 19.41
N ASN A 206 17.08 -3.92 18.45
CA ASN A 206 16.22 -3.71 17.28
C ASN A 206 14.76 -3.44 17.67
N ALA A 207 14.29 -3.96 18.81
CA ALA A 207 12.93 -3.76 19.30
C ALA A 207 12.67 -2.29 19.71
N GLU A 208 13.56 -1.70 20.50
CA GLU A 208 13.46 -0.29 20.92
C GLU A 208 13.53 0.67 19.72
N ILE A 209 14.41 0.36 18.75
CA ILE A 209 14.52 1.12 17.50
C ILE A 209 13.22 1.05 16.71
N THR A 210 12.64 -0.15 16.61
CA THR A 210 11.40 -0.38 15.86
C THR A 210 10.24 0.40 16.45
N GLU A 211 10.08 0.36 17.78
CA GLU A 211 9.02 1.10 18.46
C GLU A 211 9.13 2.62 18.21
N ILE A 212 10.33 3.19 18.35
CA ILE A 212 10.56 4.61 18.11
C ILE A 212 10.25 4.98 16.65
N ILE A 213 10.82 4.24 15.69
CA ILE A 213 10.60 4.52 14.26
C ILE A 213 9.11 4.43 13.92
N ASN A 214 8.43 3.39 14.36
CA ASN A 214 7.01 3.21 14.08
C ASN A 214 6.17 4.33 14.68
N GLY A 215 6.50 4.80 15.89
CA GLY A 215 5.83 5.96 16.49
C GLY A 215 6.03 7.27 15.72
N TYR A 216 7.19 7.48 15.10
CA TYR A 216 7.41 8.64 14.22
C TYR A 216 6.70 8.49 12.88
N LEU A 217 6.71 7.28 12.28
CA LEU A 217 6.07 7.01 10.99
C LEU A 217 4.54 7.07 11.08
N SER A 218 3.93 6.63 12.18
CA SER A 218 2.46 6.70 12.37
C SER A 218 1.93 8.13 12.42
N LEU A 219 2.78 9.09 12.75
CA LEU A 219 2.46 10.52 12.78
C LEU A 219 2.93 11.25 11.50
N TRP A 220 3.59 10.55 10.58
CA TRP A 220 4.14 11.15 9.38
C TRP A 220 3.05 11.33 8.33
N THR A 221 2.80 12.57 7.94
CA THR A 221 1.81 12.90 6.91
C THR A 221 2.34 14.00 6.02
N VAL A 222 2.00 13.92 4.73
CA VAL A 222 2.18 15.01 3.77
C VAL A 222 0.83 15.23 3.10
N GLU A 223 0.40 16.48 3.04
CA GLU A 223 -0.89 16.82 2.47
C GLU A 223 -0.99 16.35 1.00
N GLY A 224 -2.06 15.62 0.69
CA GLY A 224 -2.27 15.03 -0.64
C GLY A 224 -1.49 13.74 -0.91
N ILE A 225 -0.79 13.19 0.07
CA ILE A 225 -0.19 11.85 0.04
C ILE A 225 -0.77 11.04 1.21
N ALA A 226 -1.81 10.26 0.92
CA ALA A 226 -2.51 9.42 1.89
C ALA A 226 -2.06 7.94 1.79
N VAL A 227 -0.75 7.70 1.95
CA VAL A 227 -0.17 6.34 1.92
C VAL A 227 0.69 6.09 3.15
N GLN A 228 1.05 4.83 3.38
CA GLN A 228 1.94 4.46 4.48
C GLN A 228 3.38 4.92 4.19
N TRP A 229 3.89 5.81 5.03
CA TRP A 229 5.29 6.19 5.04
C TRP A 229 6.14 5.11 5.69
N ARG A 230 7.29 4.81 5.08
CA ARG A 230 8.22 3.79 5.59
C ARG A 230 9.66 4.26 5.52
N VAL A 231 10.53 3.56 6.26
CA VAL A 231 11.97 3.68 6.08
C VAL A 231 12.33 3.07 4.72
N MET A 232 13.29 3.70 4.03
CA MET A 232 13.85 3.16 2.79
C MET A 232 14.48 1.79 3.03
N ASN A 233 14.43 0.91 2.04
CA ASN A 233 15.19 -0.34 2.06
C ASN A 233 16.63 -0.11 1.52
N VAL A 234 17.46 -1.16 1.56
CA VAL A 234 18.87 -1.09 1.13
C VAL A 234 19.01 -0.69 -0.34
N ASP A 235 18.19 -1.21 -1.23
CA ASP A 235 18.26 -0.92 -2.66
C ASP A 235 17.85 0.53 -2.97
N GLU A 236 16.82 1.03 -2.28
CA GLU A 236 16.38 2.42 -2.39
C GLU A 236 17.43 3.39 -1.86
N ALA A 237 18.05 3.05 -0.72
CA ALA A 237 19.15 3.83 -0.18
C ALA A 237 20.36 3.85 -1.13
N GLN A 238 20.63 2.74 -1.82
CA GLN A 238 21.66 2.67 -2.86
C GLN A 238 21.33 3.59 -4.05
N ILE A 239 20.08 3.64 -4.52
CA ILE A 239 19.65 4.56 -5.57
C ILE A 239 19.90 6.02 -5.16
N LEU A 240 19.54 6.39 -3.93
CA LEU A 240 19.77 7.74 -3.39
C LEU A 240 21.27 8.06 -3.27
N TYR A 241 22.08 7.08 -2.87
CA TYR A 241 23.54 7.18 -2.80
C TYR A 241 24.15 7.45 -4.18
N ASP A 242 23.78 6.67 -5.19
CA ASP A 242 24.32 6.78 -6.55
C ASP A 242 23.97 8.11 -7.21
N ASN A 243 22.84 8.70 -6.82
CA ASN A 243 22.33 9.95 -7.38
C ASN A 243 22.46 11.16 -6.43
N TYR A 244 23.20 11.04 -5.33
CA TYR A 244 23.24 12.02 -4.23
C TYR A 244 23.41 13.48 -4.70
N THR A 245 24.38 13.74 -5.58
CA THR A 245 24.66 15.10 -6.09
C THR A 245 23.51 15.65 -6.92
N ALA A 246 22.91 14.83 -7.79
CA ALA A 246 21.81 15.24 -8.66
C ALA A 246 20.56 15.53 -7.83
N ILE A 247 20.25 14.65 -6.86
CA ILE A 247 19.12 14.81 -5.94
C ILE A 247 19.28 16.09 -5.11
N ASN A 248 20.46 16.33 -4.51
CA ASN A 248 20.69 17.54 -3.73
C ASN A 248 20.62 18.83 -4.54
N THR A 249 21.02 18.78 -5.81
CA THR A 249 20.83 19.90 -6.73
C THR A 249 19.34 20.17 -6.95
N ALA A 250 18.55 19.13 -7.21
CA ALA A 250 17.11 19.25 -7.40
C ALA A 250 16.39 19.74 -6.14
N LEU A 251 16.71 19.20 -4.96
CA LEU A 251 16.16 19.61 -3.66
C LEU A 251 16.47 21.08 -3.36
N SER A 252 17.71 21.52 -3.61
CA SER A 252 18.13 22.91 -3.41
C SER A 252 17.36 23.88 -4.31
N ASN A 253 17.12 23.50 -5.57
CA ASN A 253 16.36 24.31 -6.52
C ASN A 253 14.88 24.49 -6.11
N GLN A 254 14.34 23.58 -5.29
CA GLN A 254 12.97 23.62 -4.78
C GLN A 254 12.87 24.10 -3.33
N CYS A 255 13.97 24.61 -2.74
CA CYS A 255 14.04 25.00 -1.33
C CYS A 255 13.65 23.86 -0.35
N ALA A 256 13.82 22.60 -0.75
CA ALA A 256 13.57 21.43 0.09
C ALA A 256 14.83 21.06 0.91
N THR A 257 14.66 20.29 1.98
CA THR A 257 15.78 19.86 2.82
C THR A 257 16.72 18.96 2.03
N ALA A 258 17.99 19.35 1.88
CA ALA A 258 19.00 18.53 1.22
C ALA A 258 19.21 17.21 1.97
N LEU A 259 19.60 16.15 1.27
CA LEU A 259 20.21 14.97 1.86
C LEU A 259 21.49 15.41 2.59
N SER A 260 21.52 15.22 3.90
CA SER A 260 22.66 15.48 4.77
C SER A 260 23.83 14.52 4.49
N THR A 261 24.97 14.80 5.11
CA THR A 261 26.12 13.89 5.14
C THR A 261 26.08 12.91 6.32
N GLU A 262 25.04 12.98 7.16
CA GLU A 262 24.89 12.15 8.35
C GLU A 262 24.32 10.77 7.99
N THR A 263 24.13 9.94 9.01
CA THR A 263 23.62 8.59 8.84
C THR A 263 22.09 8.57 8.73
N TYR A 264 21.55 7.76 7.82
CA TYR A 264 20.11 7.54 7.62
C TYR A 264 19.69 6.15 8.07
N TYR A 265 18.47 6.02 8.60
CA TYR A 265 17.85 4.72 8.85
C TYR A 265 17.57 4.00 7.52
N VAL A 266 17.86 2.71 7.49
CA VAL A 266 17.55 1.82 6.37
C VAL A 266 17.01 0.50 6.89
N ASN A 267 15.98 -0.05 6.25
CA ASN A 267 15.49 -1.39 6.53
C ASN A 267 16.27 -2.41 5.70
N ASP A 268 16.89 -3.36 6.36
CA ASP A 268 17.55 -4.50 5.74
C ASP A 268 16.91 -5.78 6.28
N ASN A 269 16.01 -6.37 5.49
CA ASN A 269 15.33 -7.63 5.83
C ASN A 269 14.69 -7.62 7.22
N GLN A 270 13.87 -6.59 7.50
CA GLN A 270 13.17 -6.37 8.79
C GLN A 270 14.06 -5.91 9.96
N GLU A 271 15.35 -5.69 9.73
CA GLU A 271 16.23 -5.07 10.72
C GLU A 271 16.56 -3.63 10.35
N TYR A 272 16.49 -2.73 11.33
CA TYR A 272 16.91 -1.34 11.13
C TYR A 272 18.42 -1.21 11.26
N LYS A 273 19.04 -0.74 10.18
CA LYS A 273 20.45 -0.41 10.07
C LYS A 273 20.61 1.08 9.80
N LYS A 274 21.85 1.55 9.75
CA LYS A 274 22.20 2.89 9.31
C LYS A 274 23.10 2.87 8.09
N CYS A 275 22.97 3.87 7.23
CA CYS A 275 23.85 4.06 6.08
C CYS A 275 24.21 5.54 5.91
N GLU A 276 25.28 5.83 5.17
CA GLU A 276 25.67 7.18 4.78
C GLU A 276 25.49 7.33 3.27
N LEU A 277 24.64 8.28 2.86
CA LEU A 277 24.32 8.48 1.43
C LEU A 277 25.43 9.21 0.65
N LYS A 278 26.50 9.64 1.32
CA LYS A 278 27.66 10.32 0.71
C LYS A 278 29.00 9.67 1.08
N ALA A 279 29.00 8.40 1.49
CA ALA A 279 30.22 7.67 1.82
C ALA A 279 31.06 7.36 0.57
N LYS A 280 32.35 7.02 0.79
CA LYS A 280 33.20 6.50 -0.30
C LYS A 280 32.70 5.15 -0.84
N THR A 281 32.01 4.39 -0.01
CA THR A 281 31.40 3.10 -0.32
C THR A 281 30.09 2.99 0.43
N PHE A 282 29.01 2.62 -0.25
CA PHE A 282 27.74 2.36 0.40
C PHE A 282 27.77 1.02 1.15
N LYS A 283 27.47 1.05 2.45
CA LYS A 283 27.35 -0.16 3.28
C LYS A 283 26.41 0.10 4.46
N PRO A 284 25.28 -0.62 4.57
CA PRO A 284 24.48 -0.62 5.78
C PRO A 284 25.26 -1.20 6.96
N VAL A 285 25.18 -0.56 8.11
CA VAL A 285 25.83 -0.98 9.36
C VAL A 285 24.78 -1.14 10.45
N ALA A 286 24.91 -2.21 11.25
CA ALA A 286 24.05 -2.41 12.41
C ALA A 286 24.18 -1.27 13.44
N ASN A 287 23.20 -1.19 14.35
CA ASN A 287 23.16 -0.27 15.49
C ASN A 287 23.08 1.21 15.07
N PRO A 288 21.89 1.68 14.67
CA PRO A 288 21.58 3.10 14.57
C PRO A 288 21.99 3.89 15.82
N LYS A 289 22.35 5.16 15.62
CA LYS A 289 22.69 6.08 16.72
C LYS A 289 21.53 7.05 16.92
N ASN A 290 21.57 7.79 18.03
CA ASN A 290 20.55 8.80 18.34
C ASN A 290 20.53 9.97 17.35
N GLU A 291 21.57 10.11 16.53
CA GLU A 291 21.69 11.10 15.46
C GLU A 291 21.30 10.54 14.09
N THR A 292 20.90 9.26 14.01
CA THR A 292 20.49 8.66 12.74
C THR A 292 19.18 9.30 12.28
N ILE A 293 19.17 9.73 11.03
CA ILE A 293 18.10 10.50 10.41
C ILE A 293 17.04 9.56 9.87
N LEU A 294 15.79 9.85 10.23
CA LEU A 294 14.61 9.30 9.60
C LEU A 294 14.18 10.24 8.47
N ARG A 295 14.29 9.74 7.24
CA ARG A 295 13.74 10.40 6.06
C ARG A 295 12.85 9.40 5.32
N PRO A 296 11.54 9.41 5.60
CA PRO A 296 10.63 8.42 5.07
C PRO A 296 10.44 8.55 3.57
N ILE A 297 10.06 7.42 2.97
CA ILE A 297 9.65 7.34 1.59
C ILE A 297 8.24 6.77 1.51
N ALA A 298 7.61 7.00 0.36
CA ALA A 298 6.27 6.53 0.04
C ALA A 298 6.21 6.09 -1.43
N GLU A 299 5.30 5.16 -1.73
CA GLU A 299 4.99 4.72 -3.08
C GLU A 299 3.68 5.38 -3.52
N ILE A 300 3.70 6.02 -4.69
CA ILE A 300 2.58 6.73 -5.29
C ILE A 300 2.19 5.99 -6.57
N LEU A 301 0.96 5.51 -6.62
CA LEU A 301 0.39 4.94 -7.83
C LEU A 301 -0.13 6.08 -8.72
N PHE A 302 0.07 5.99 -10.04
CA PHE A 302 -0.34 7.01 -11.01
C PHE A 302 -0.93 6.44 -12.29
#